data_AF-A0A8D8QIG0-F1
#
_entry.id   AF-A0A8D8QIG0-F1
#
_cell.length_a   1.000
_cell.length_b   1.000
_cell.length_c   1.000
_cell.angle_alpha   90.00
_cell.angle_beta   90.00
_cell.angle_gamma   90.00
#
_symmetry.space_group_name_H-M   'P 1'
#
loop_
_entity.id
_entity.type
_entity.pdbx_description
1 polymer ?
#
loop_
_entity_poly.entity_id
_entity_poly.type
_entity_poly.pdbx_seq_one_letter_code
_entity_poly.pdbx_strand_id
1 'polypeptide(L)'
;MCDDDVAALVVDNGSGMCKAGFAGDDAPRAVFPSIVGRPRHIGVIVGMGQKDSYVGDEAQSKRGILTLLGNNLNEASHLLDTHNEVIRQIESKHSPVEELLRRADSVVTTSTTSPE
;
A
#
# COMPACT_ATOMS: atom_id res chain seq x y z
N MET A 1 -2.09 25.07 -17.40
CA MET A 1 -2.13 24.56 -16.03
C MET A 1 -2.25 23.06 -16.19
N CYS A 2 -1.17 22.34 -15.93
CA CYS A 2 -1.15 20.89 -16.03
C CYS A 2 -1.96 20.37 -14.85
N ASP A 3 -3.17 19.87 -15.11
CA ASP A 3 -3.78 18.92 -14.20
C ASP A 3 -2.85 17.71 -14.23
N ASP A 4 -2.06 17.52 -13.18
CA ASP A 4 -1.35 16.27 -12.95
C ASP A 4 -2.38 15.14 -13.09
N ASP A 5 -2.11 14.15 -13.95
CA ASP A 5 -3.00 13.02 -14.23
C ASP A 5 -3.17 12.14 -12.98
N VAL A 6 -3.94 12.61 -11.99
CA VAL A 6 -4.25 11.87 -10.76
C VAL A 6 -5.26 10.79 -11.10
N ALA A 7 -4.76 9.61 -11.45
CA ALA A 7 -5.59 8.42 -11.61
C ALA A 7 -6.20 8.02 -10.26
N ALA A 8 -7.53 7.90 -10.20
CA ALA A 8 -8.22 7.51 -8.98
C ALA A 8 -7.82 6.10 -8.55
N LEU A 9 -7.56 5.89 -7.26
CA LEU A 9 -7.37 4.56 -6.69
C LEU A 9 -8.74 3.88 -6.49
N VAL A 10 -8.88 2.67 -6.99
CA VAL A 10 -10.08 1.84 -6.82
C VAL A 10 -9.77 0.71 -5.84
N VAL A 11 -10.59 0.57 -4.80
CA VAL A 11 -10.45 -0.47 -3.77
C VAL A 11 -11.76 -1.24 -3.63
N ASP A 12 -11.71 -2.53 -3.93
CA ASP A 12 -12.79 -3.49 -3.71
C ASP A 12 -12.54 -4.25 -2.39
N ASN A 13 -13.29 -3.87 -1.35
CA ASN A 13 -13.19 -4.43 0.00
C ASN A 13 -14.03 -5.71 0.13
N GLY A 14 -13.67 -6.75 -0.61
CA GLY A 14 -14.28 -8.07 -0.47
C GLY A 14 -13.94 -8.72 0.88
N SER A 15 -14.87 -9.45 1.48
CA SER A 15 -14.67 -10.14 2.77
C SER A 15 -13.69 -11.31 2.70
N GLY A 16 -13.53 -11.93 1.52
CA GLY A 16 -12.53 -12.97 1.28
C GLY A 16 -11.23 -12.42 0.71
N MET A 17 -11.34 -11.53 -0.29
CA MET A 17 -10.21 -10.97 -1.03
C MET A 17 -10.40 -9.46 -1.19
N CYS A 18 -9.36 -8.70 -0.88
CA CYS A 18 -9.26 -7.29 -1.21
C CYS A 18 -8.57 -7.15 -2.56
N LYS A 19 -9.08 -6.23 -3.39
CA LYS A 19 -8.48 -5.91 -4.69
C LYS A 19 -8.25 -4.41 -4.79
N ALA A 20 -7.12 -4.02 -5.37
CA ALA A 20 -6.79 -2.62 -5.58
C ALA A 20 -6.13 -2.41 -6.94
N GLY A 21 -6.36 -1.25 -7.55
CA GLY A 21 -5.81 -0.84 -8.84
C GLY A 21 -6.15 0.63 -9.15
N PHE A 22 -5.69 1.13 -10.28
CA PHE A 22 -6.04 2.49 -10.72
C PHE A 22 -7.28 2.45 -11.63
N ALA A 23 -8.08 3.51 -11.58
CA ALA A 23 -9.21 3.68 -12.48
C ALA A 23 -8.72 3.69 -13.93
N GLY A 24 -9.33 2.84 -14.77
CA GLY A 24 -8.93 2.66 -16.16
C GLY A 24 -8.01 1.46 -16.42
N ASP A 25 -7.47 0.82 -15.37
CA ASP A 25 -6.76 -0.46 -15.53
C ASP A 25 -7.72 -1.58 -15.96
N ASP A 26 -7.27 -2.47 -16.86
CA ASP A 26 -8.06 -3.63 -17.33
C ASP A 26 -8.30 -4.69 -16.23
N ALA A 27 -7.48 -4.67 -15.17
CA ALA A 27 -7.51 -5.64 -14.08
C ALA A 27 -6.93 -5.04 -12.78
N PRO A 28 -7.29 -5.56 -11.59
CA PRO A 28 -6.68 -5.11 -10.35
C PRO A 28 -5.16 -5.38 -10.34
N ARG A 29 -4.38 -4.41 -9.87
CA ARG A 29 -2.91 -4.53 -9.74
C ARG A 29 -2.50 -5.35 -8.53
N ALA A 30 -3.36 -5.40 -7.50
CA ALA A 30 -3.16 -6.19 -6.30
C ALA A 30 -4.44 -6.95 -5.94
N VAL A 31 -4.28 -8.22 -5.55
CA VAL A 31 -5.34 -9.08 -5.05
C VAL A 31 -4.76 -9.89 -3.90
N PHE A 32 -5.34 -9.79 -2.70
CA PHE A 32 -4.83 -10.46 -1.51
C PHE A 32 -5.95 -10.87 -0.55
N PRO A 33 -5.75 -11.90 0.30
CA PRO A 33 -6.73 -12.28 1.31
C PRO A 33 -7.04 -11.14 2.27
N SER A 34 -8.31 -10.93 2.59
CA SER A 34 -8.76 -9.88 3.52
C SER A 34 -8.55 -10.29 4.98
N ILE A 35 -7.29 -10.55 5.36
CA ILE A 35 -6.90 -11.08 6.67
C ILE A 35 -5.78 -10.23 7.25
N VAL A 36 -5.91 -9.93 8.55
CA VAL A 36 -4.83 -9.36 9.37
C VAL A 36 -4.53 -10.33 10.50
N GLY A 37 -3.25 -10.48 10.85
CA GLY A 37 -2.85 -11.29 11.99
C GLY A 37 -1.86 -10.55 12.90
N ARG A 38 -2.04 -10.69 14.21
CA ARG A 38 -1.09 -10.20 15.22
C ARG A 38 -0.29 -11.34 15.84
N PRO A 39 1.01 -11.17 16.13
CA PRO A 39 1.78 -12.16 16.87
C PRO A 39 1.13 -12.49 18.22
N ARG A 40 0.95 -13.79 18.52
CA ARG A 40 0.47 -14.25 19.84
C ARG A 40 1.49 -14.01 20.95
N HIS A 41 2.77 -14.10 20.61
CA HIS A 41 3.89 -13.99 21.54
C HIS A 41 4.88 -12.96 21.01
N ILE A 42 4.81 -11.74 21.55
CA ILE A 42 5.68 -10.62 21.17
C ILE A 42 7.11 -10.93 21.66
N GLY A 43 8.10 -10.77 20.78
CA GLY A 43 9.52 -10.85 21.13
C GLY A 43 10.12 -12.25 21.33
N VAL A 44 9.34 -13.34 21.18
CA VAL A 44 9.83 -14.72 21.41
C VAL A 44 10.36 -15.39 20.14
N ILE A 45 9.87 -15.00 18.95
CA ILE A 45 10.20 -15.69 17.70
C ILE A 45 11.39 -15.01 17.02
N VAL A 46 12.57 -15.63 17.15
CA VAL A 46 13.82 -15.21 16.50
C VAL A 46 13.65 -15.26 14.97
N GLY A 47 14.01 -14.18 14.27
CA GLY A 47 13.94 -14.09 12.81
C GLY A 47 12.62 -13.57 12.25
N MET A 48 11.59 -13.37 13.09
CA MET A 48 10.47 -12.51 12.74
C MET A 48 10.84 -11.08 13.11
N GLY A 49 10.79 -10.15 12.15
CA GLY A 49 10.86 -8.74 12.46
C GLY A 49 9.83 -8.41 13.55
N GLN A 50 10.14 -7.45 14.42
CA GLN A 50 9.21 -6.96 15.45
C GLN A 50 8.09 -6.13 14.78
N LYS A 51 7.29 -6.79 13.92
CA LYS A 51 6.10 -6.23 13.28
C LYS A 51 4.91 -6.45 14.20
N ASP A 52 4.12 -5.41 14.37
CA ASP A 52 2.89 -5.44 15.18
C ASP A 52 1.73 -6.15 14.48
N SER A 53 1.79 -6.26 13.14
CA SER A 53 0.77 -6.90 12.31
C SER A 53 1.33 -7.49 11.02
N TYR A 54 0.58 -8.44 10.48
CA TYR A 54 0.80 -9.12 9.20
C TYR A 54 -0.50 -9.07 8.41
N VAL A 55 -0.43 -8.96 7.08
CA VAL A 55 -1.62 -8.81 6.21
C VAL A 55 -1.57 -9.79 5.04
N GLY A 56 -2.72 -10.21 4.54
CA GLY A 56 -2.85 -10.98 3.30
C GLY A 56 -2.10 -12.31 3.35
N ASP A 57 -1.34 -12.61 2.30
CA ASP A 57 -0.59 -13.86 2.17
C ASP A 57 0.45 -14.05 3.29
N GLU A 58 1.02 -12.96 3.81
CA GLU A 58 1.97 -13.01 4.93
C GLU A 58 1.27 -13.46 6.23
N ALA A 59 0.05 -12.96 6.47
CA ALA A 59 -0.76 -13.38 7.61
C ALA A 59 -1.23 -14.83 7.45
N GLN A 60 -1.66 -15.20 6.25
CA GLN A 60 -2.16 -16.54 5.96
C GLN A 60 -1.07 -17.62 6.13
N SER A 61 0.13 -17.37 5.59
CA SER A 61 1.27 -18.29 5.72
C SER A 61 1.75 -18.46 7.16
N LYS A 62 1.48 -17.50 8.04
CA LYS A 62 1.89 -17.50 9.46
C LYS A 62 0.74 -17.74 10.43
N ARG A 63 -0.42 -18.21 9.97
CA ARG A 63 -1.64 -18.39 10.79
C ARG A 63 -1.46 -19.18 12.10
N GLY A 64 -0.48 -20.08 12.16
CA GLY A 64 -0.22 -20.92 13.36
C GLY A 64 0.32 -20.14 14.56
N ILE A 65 0.94 -18.98 14.32
CA ILE A 65 1.59 -18.15 15.34
C ILE A 65 0.95 -16.77 15.48
N LEU A 66 -0.04 -16.48 14.63
CA LEU A 66 -0.81 -15.25 14.66
C LEU A 66 -2.18 -15.50 15.30
N THR A 67 -2.68 -14.50 16.00
CA THR A 67 -4.12 -14.33 16.20
C THR A 67 -4.64 -13.66 14.95
N LEU A 68 -5.35 -14.42 14.12
CA LEU A 68 -6.05 -13.86 12.97
C LEU A 68 -7.20 -13.00 13.50
N LEU A 69 -7.19 -11.74 13.10
CA LEU A 69 -8.23 -10.77 13.40
C LEU A 69 -9.39 -11.06 12.44
N GLY A 70 -10.60 -11.30 12.98
CA GLY A 70 -11.84 -11.54 12.25
C GLY A 70 -13.10 -10.90 12.86
N ASN A 71 -13.76 -10.08 12.03
CA ASN A 71 -15.18 -9.67 12.04
C ASN A 71 -15.66 -8.71 13.14
N ASN A 72 -14.85 -8.36 14.13
CA ASN A 72 -15.30 -7.39 15.16
C ASN A 72 -14.83 -5.96 14.84
N LEU A 73 -15.56 -4.97 15.37
CA LEU A 73 -15.37 -3.54 15.05
C LEU A 73 -13.94 -3.05 15.32
N ASN A 74 -13.30 -3.57 16.36
CA ASN A 74 -11.93 -3.20 16.73
C ASN A 74 -10.89 -3.70 15.70
N GLU A 75 -11.20 -4.80 15.02
CA GLU A 75 -10.35 -5.39 13.99
C GLU A 75 -10.60 -4.76 12.63
N ALA A 76 -11.85 -4.41 12.33
CA ALA A 76 -12.19 -3.60 11.16
C ALA A 76 -11.48 -2.23 11.20
N SER A 77 -11.38 -1.61 12.39
CA SER A 77 -10.62 -0.37 12.58
C SER A 77 -9.14 -0.55 12.24
N HIS A 78 -8.50 -1.64 12.68
CA HIS A 78 -7.09 -1.89 12.35
C HIS A 78 -6.86 -2.23 10.88
N LEU A 79 -7.81 -2.92 10.24
CA LEU A 79 -7.77 -3.16 8.80
C LEU A 79 -7.85 -1.82 8.04
N LEU A 80 -8.69 -0.89 8.49
CA LEU A 80 -8.81 0.46 7.94
C LEU A 80 -7.52 1.27 8.14
N ASP A 81 -6.91 1.22 9.32
CA ASP A 81 -5.63 1.91 9.58
C ASP A 81 -4.51 1.37 8.68
N THR A 82 -4.46 0.05 8.51
CA THR A 82 -3.48 -0.59 7.63
C THR A 82 -3.74 -0.27 6.16
N HIS A 83 -5.00 -0.18 5.77
CA HIS A 83 -5.40 0.27 4.45
C HIS A 83 -4.94 1.70 4.16
N ASN A 84 -5.12 2.61 5.12
CA ASN A 84 -4.64 4.00 5.01
C ASN A 84 -3.11 4.08 4.89
N GLU A 85 -2.37 3.18 5.53
CA GLU A 85 -0.92 3.10 5.38
C GLU A 85 -0.51 2.60 3.98
N VAL A 86 -1.22 1.61 3.42
CA VAL A 86 -0.98 1.17 2.04
C VAL A 86 -1.28 2.30 1.05
N ILE A 87 -2.36 3.06 1.26
CA ILE A 87 -2.68 4.25 0.47
C ILE A 87 -1.52 5.26 0.52
N ARG A 88 -1.02 5.60 1.71
CA ARG A 88 0.13 6.51 1.86
C ARG A 88 1.38 5.99 1.15
N GLN A 89 1.61 4.68 1.14
CA GLN A 89 2.76 4.09 0.44
C GLN A 89 2.60 4.10 -1.08
N ILE A 90 1.37 3.98 -1.59
CA ILE A 90 1.08 4.13 -3.02
C ILE A 90 1.23 5.60 -3.42
N GLU A 91 0.68 6.52 -2.63
CA GLU A 91 0.78 7.97 -2.88
C GLU A 91 2.22 8.50 -2.77
N SER A 92 3.01 7.97 -1.83
CA SER A 92 4.41 8.39 -1.65
C SER A 92 5.37 7.76 -2.66
N LYS A 93 5.01 6.63 -3.26
CA LYS A 93 5.78 6.00 -4.34
C LYS A 93 5.23 6.45 -5.68
N HIS A 94 5.57 7.69 -6.05
CA HIS A 94 5.54 8.08 -7.47
C HIS A 94 6.27 7.02 -8.31
N SER A 95 5.74 6.73 -9.49
CA SER A 95 6.36 5.79 -10.41
C SER A 95 7.84 6.18 -10.62
N PRO A 96 8.78 5.23 -10.73
CA PRO A 96 10.16 5.55 -11.09
C PRO A 96 10.24 6.42 -12.35
N VAL A 97 9.26 6.28 -13.25
CA VAL A 97 9.12 7.10 -14.46
C VAL A 97 8.69 8.53 -14.13
N GLU A 98 7.77 8.74 -13.19
CA GLU A 98 7.34 10.07 -12.73
C GLU A 98 8.45 10.80 -11.96
N GLU A 99 9.22 10.09 -11.15
CA GLU A 99 10.39 10.68 -10.48
C GLU A 99 11.48 11.06 -11.49
N LEU A 100 11.69 10.23 -12.52
CA LEU A 100 12.61 10.54 -13.62
C LEU A 100 12.12 11.73 -14.46
N LEU A 101 10.82 11.81 -14.77
CA LEU A 101 10.21 12.93 -15.49
C LEU A 101 10.31 14.22 -14.68
N ARG A 102 10.01 14.19 -13.38
CA ARG A 102 10.15 15.35 -12.48
C ARG A 102 11.60 15.82 -12.38
N ARG A 103 12.57 14.90 -12.32
CA ARG A 103 14.00 15.23 -12.35
C ARG A 103 14.40 15.84 -13.69
N ALA A 104 13.87 15.33 -14.81
CA ALA A 104 14.13 15.88 -16.14
C ALA A 104 13.58 17.32 -16.26
N ASP A 105 12.34 17.56 -15.82
CA ASP A 105 11.71 18.90 -15.84
C ASP A 105 12.45 19.91 -14.96
N SER A 106 12.95 19.47 -13.81
CA SER A 106 13.77 20.30 -12.93
C SER A 106 15.12 20.68 -13.54
N VAL A 107 15.68 19.86 -14.44
CA VAL A 107 16.93 20.16 -15.16
C VAL A 107 16.66 21.12 -16.31
N VAL A 108 15.55 20.92 -17.04
CA VAL A 108 15.14 21.81 -18.14
C VAL A 108 14.93 23.24 -17.64
N THR A 109 14.25 23.41 -16.52
CA THR A 109 14.00 24.75 -15.91
C THR A 109 15.28 25.47 -15.48
N THR A 110 16.33 24.76 -15.08
CA THR A 110 17.65 25.37 -14.78
C THR A 110 18.47 25.73 -16.01
N SER A 111 18.11 25.23 -17.19
CA SER A 111 18.87 25.43 -18.43
C SER A 111 18.28 26.49 -19.37
N THR A 112 17.09 27.02 -19.08
CA THR A 112 16.43 28.06 -19.90
C THR A 112 16.58 29.49 -19.36
N THR A 113 17.32 29.72 -18.27
CA THR A 113 17.66 31.09 -17.82
C THR A 113 19.12 31.41 -18.14
N SER A 114 19.41 31.67 -19.42
CA SER A 114 20.53 32.52 -19.81
C SER A 114 19.94 33.71 -20.55
N PRO A 115 19.89 34.93 -19.96
CA PRO A 115 19.49 36.10 -20.71
C PRO A 115 20.63 36.51 -21.66
N GLU A 116 20.28 36.85 -22.90
CA GLU A 116 21.13 37.62 -23.81
C GLU A 116 21.52 38.98 -23.22
#